data_AF-A0A7T5USJ5-F1
#
_entry.id   AF-A0A7T5USJ5-F1
#
_cell.length_a   1.000
_cell.length_b   1.000
_cell.length_c   1.000
_cell.angle_alpha   90.00
_cell.angle_beta   90.00
_cell.angle_gamma   90.00
#
_symmetry.space_group_name_H-M   'P 1'
#
loop_
_entity.id
_entity.type
_entity.pdbx_description
1 polymer ?
#
loop_
_entity_poly.entity_id
_entity_poly.type
_entity_poly.pdbx_seq_one_letter_code
_entity_poly.pdbx_strand_id
1 'polypeptide(L)'
;MESLENIRKAKETVRSHISGSYKPRSRTHTEAREENSHRLRALCGICGSCANLKLEFGHKDGKDVVSLRCTAGVSPLKLYEETELGVKPECPSFKERR
;
A
#
# COMPACT_ATOMS: atom_id res chain seq x y z
N MET A 1 15.87 2.03 7.74
CA MET A 1 14.49 2.28 8.22
C MET A 1 13.88 3.32 7.31
N GLU A 2 12.61 3.18 6.96
CA GLU A 2 11.92 4.13 6.07
C GLU A 2 11.43 5.35 6.84
N SER A 3 11.65 6.56 6.34
CA SER A 3 11.24 7.79 7.03
C SER A 3 9.72 7.99 6.99
N LEU A 4 9.16 8.69 7.99
CA LEU A 4 7.72 9.05 8.02
C LEU A 4 7.30 9.85 6.78
N GLU A 5 8.23 10.65 6.23
CA GLU A 5 8.05 11.39 4.98
C GLU A 5 7.85 10.46 3.78
N ASN A 6 8.58 9.35 3.69
CA ASN A 6 8.41 8.35 2.64
C ASN A 6 7.03 7.71 2.71
N ILE A 7 6.54 7.39 3.92
CA ILE A 7 5.19 6.83 4.11
C ILE A 7 4.12 7.84 3.68
N ARG A 8 4.29 9.11 4.02
CA ARG A 8 3.36 10.17 3.59
C ARG A 8 3.34 10.31 2.07
N LYS A 9 4.51 10.33 1.44
CA LYS A 9 4.65 10.38 -0.03
C LYS A 9 4.00 9.16 -0.69
N ALA A 10 4.24 7.96 -0.15
CA ALA A 10 3.62 6.73 -0.64
C ALA A 10 2.10 6.77 -0.56
N LYS A 11 1.52 7.26 0.55
CA LYS A 11 0.08 7.44 0.70
C LYS A 11 -0.48 8.38 -0.35
N GLU A 12 0.20 9.49 -0.61
CA GLU A 12 -0.22 10.48 -1.59
C GLU A 12 -0.19 9.92 -3.02
N THR A 13 0.89 9.24 -3.40
CA THR A 13 1.01 8.57 -4.71
C THR A 13 -0.11 7.56 -4.92
N VAL A 14 -0.36 6.68 -3.93
CA VAL A 14 -1.44 5.68 -4.03
C VAL A 14 -2.82 6.34 -4.12
N ARG A 15 -3.08 7.41 -3.34
CA ARG A 15 -4.33 8.18 -3.45
C ARG A 15 -4.52 8.82 -4.83
N SER A 16 -3.44 9.35 -5.40
CA SER A 16 -3.46 9.93 -6.75
C SER A 16 -3.86 8.90 -7.81
N HIS A 17 -3.38 7.66 -7.71
CA HIS A 17 -3.78 6.57 -8.60
C HIS A 17 -5.25 6.17 -8.47
N ILE A 18 -5.76 6.11 -7.24
CA ILE A 18 -7.17 5.80 -6.99
C ILE A 18 -8.07 6.91 -7.55
N SER A 19 -7.71 8.18 -7.32
CA SER A 19 -8.49 9.34 -7.77
C SER A 19 -8.40 9.56 -9.28
N GLY A 20 -7.23 9.37 -9.89
CA GLY A 20 -7.00 9.54 -11.32
C GLY A 20 -7.66 8.47 -12.20
N SER A 21 -8.15 7.39 -11.60
CA SER A 21 -8.87 6.31 -12.29
C SER A 21 -10.32 6.67 -12.65
N TYR A 22 -10.82 7.84 -12.25
CA TYR A 22 -12.19 8.30 -12.52
C TYR A 22 -12.33 8.88 -13.95
N LYS A 23 -12.02 8.08 -14.98
CA LYS A 23 -12.42 8.39 -16.37
C LYS A 23 -13.54 7.44 -16.79
N PRO A 24 -14.74 7.94 -17.16
CA PRO A 24 -15.96 7.15 -17.33
C PRO A 24 -15.96 6.14 -18.51
N ARG A 25 -14.84 5.97 -19.22
CA ARG A 25 -14.71 5.04 -20.36
C ARG A 25 -13.48 4.15 -20.34
N SER A 26 -12.65 4.24 -19.31
CA SER A 26 -11.45 3.43 -19.25
C SER A 26 -11.79 2.13 -18.53
N ARG A 27 -11.75 1.02 -19.28
CA ARG A 27 -11.79 -0.39 -18.82
C ARG A 27 -10.57 -0.73 -17.95
N THR A 28 -10.05 0.24 -17.21
CA THR A 28 -8.87 0.12 -16.36
C THR A 28 -9.27 -0.72 -15.17
N HIS A 29 -9.01 -2.02 -15.34
CA HIS A 29 -8.97 -3.12 -14.38
C HIS A 29 -9.38 -2.73 -12.96
N THR A 30 -10.61 -3.11 -12.58
CA THR A 30 -11.10 -3.11 -11.19
C THR A 30 -10.04 -3.62 -10.21
N GLU A 31 -9.31 -4.66 -10.61
CA GLU A 31 -8.18 -5.27 -9.91
C GLU A 31 -7.09 -4.26 -9.51
N ALA A 32 -6.64 -3.37 -10.40
CA ALA A 32 -5.60 -2.39 -10.07
C ALA A 32 -6.08 -1.34 -9.07
N ARG A 33 -7.38 -1.03 -9.08
CA ARG A 33 -8.00 -0.11 -8.12
C ARG A 33 -8.17 -0.77 -6.75
N GLU A 34 -8.57 -2.03 -6.72
CA GLU A 34 -8.64 -2.85 -5.50
C GLU A 34 -7.24 -3.02 -4.90
N GLU A 35 -6.26 -3.39 -5.71
CA GLU A 35 -4.86 -3.54 -5.28
C GLU A 35 -4.32 -2.25 -4.65
N ASN A 36 -4.55 -1.09 -5.28
CA ASN A 36 -4.17 0.20 -4.73
C ASN A 36 -4.95 0.54 -3.44
N SER A 37 -6.20 0.09 -3.31
CA SER A 37 -6.98 0.25 -2.08
C SER A 37 -6.39 -0.58 -0.95
N HIS A 38 -5.99 -1.83 -1.20
CA HIS A 38 -5.28 -2.66 -0.22
C HIS A 38 -3.92 -2.07 0.16
N ARG A 39 -3.16 -1.53 -0.82
CA ARG A 39 -1.92 -0.79 -0.53
C ARG A 39 -2.16 0.41 0.39
N LEU A 40 -3.21 1.18 0.13
CA LEU A 40 -3.55 2.33 0.97
C LEU A 40 -3.97 1.89 2.39
N ARG A 41 -4.76 0.81 2.51
CA ARG A 41 -5.11 0.22 3.81
C ARG A 41 -3.85 -0.25 4.56
N ALA A 42 -2.91 -0.90 3.88
CA ALA A 42 -1.64 -1.31 4.47
C ALA A 42 -0.83 -0.13 5.01
N LEU A 43 -0.71 0.94 4.22
CA LEU A 43 -0.02 2.17 4.62
C LEU A 43 -0.72 2.91 5.77
N CYS A 44 -2.05 2.81 5.89
CA CYS A 44 -2.82 3.44 6.96
C CYS A 44 -3.00 2.57 8.21
N GLY A 45 -2.81 1.25 8.11
CA GLY A 45 -2.96 0.32 9.23
C GLY A 45 -1.63 -0.06 9.88
N ILE A 46 -1.53 -1.32 10.33
CA ILE A 46 -0.36 -1.81 11.07
C ILE A 46 0.93 -1.76 10.23
N CYS A 47 0.87 -2.02 8.92
CA CYS A 47 2.07 -2.02 8.09
C CYS A 47 2.70 -0.63 8.00
N GLY A 48 1.89 0.44 7.93
CA GLY A 48 2.37 1.81 7.94
C GLY A 48 3.15 2.20 9.19
N SER A 49 2.90 1.54 10.32
CA SER A 49 3.61 1.75 11.58
C SER A 49 4.67 0.67 11.86
N CYS A 50 4.86 -0.27 10.94
CA CYS A 50 5.75 -1.40 11.09
C CYS A 50 7.18 -1.03 10.70
N ALA A 51 8.15 -1.46 11.51
CA ALA A 51 9.58 -1.28 11.24
C ALA A 51 10.06 -2.15 10.05
N ASN A 52 9.34 -3.24 9.77
CA ASN A 52 9.66 -4.17 8.68
C ASN A 52 9.15 -3.71 7.31
N LEU A 53 8.38 -2.62 7.24
CA LEU A 53 7.89 -2.08 5.98
C LEU A 53 9.02 -1.41 5.20
N LYS A 54 9.20 -1.84 3.95
CA LYS A 54 10.01 -1.21 2.92
C LYS A 54 9.10 -0.69 1.80
N LEU A 55 9.27 0.57 1.42
CA LEU A 55 8.61 1.14 0.25
C LEU A 55 9.64 1.15 -0.89
N GLU A 56 9.19 0.75 -2.06
CA GLU A 56 9.94 0.89 -3.29
C GLU A 56 9.18 1.82 -4.21
N PHE A 57 9.75 3.01 -4.41
CA PHE A 57 9.27 3.96 -5.39
C PHE A 57 9.88 3.61 -6.74
N GLY A 58 9.02 3.40 -7.72
CA GLY A 58 9.40 3.20 -9.11
C GLY A 58 8.72 4.22 -10.00
N HIS A 59 9.11 4.22 -11.27
CA HIS A 59 8.44 4.99 -12.30
C HIS A 59 8.09 4.05 -13.44
N LYS A 60 6.81 3.94 -13.79
CA LYS A 60 6.32 3.01 -14.81
C LYS A 60 5.26 3.70 -15.66
N ASP A 61 5.40 3.62 -16.98
CA ASP A 61 4.46 4.20 -17.94
C ASP A 61 4.15 5.70 -17.70
N GLY A 62 5.18 6.49 -17.35
CA GLY A 62 5.03 7.91 -17.06
C GLY A 62 4.40 8.24 -15.70
N LYS A 63 4.24 7.24 -14.83
CA LYS A 63 3.57 7.36 -13.53
C LYS A 63 4.45 6.84 -12.40
N ASP A 64 4.46 7.56 -11.28
CA ASP A 64 5.14 7.10 -10.06
C ASP A 64 4.38 5.92 -9.47
N VAL A 65 5.04 4.78 -9.27
CA VAL A 65 4.45 3.58 -8.65
C VAL A 65 5.07 3.33 -7.29
N VAL A 66 4.29 2.80 -6.37
CA VAL A 66 4.76 2.45 -5.02
C VAL A 66 4.49 0.99 -4.76
N SER A 67 5.54 0.23 -4.53
CA SER A 67 5.48 -1.16 -4.12
C SER A 67 5.74 -1.28 -2.63
N LEU A 68 4.90 -2.05 -1.94
CA LEU A 68 5.03 -2.32 -0.51
C LEU A 68 5.69 -3.69 -0.33
N ARG A 69 6.83 -3.74 0.36
CA ARG A 69 7.50 -4.99 0.73
C ARG A 69 7.66 -5.08 2.24
N CYS A 70 7.66 -6.29 2.76
CA CYS A 70 8.00 -6.56 4.16
C CYS A 70 9.33 -7.32 4.24
N THR A 71 10.23 -6.89 5.11
CA THR A 71 11.49 -7.61 5.35
C THR A 71 11.30 -8.96 6.02
N ALA A 72 10.15 -9.20 6.67
CA ALA A 72 9.82 -10.48 7.28
C ALA A 72 9.29 -11.52 6.26
N GLY A 73 9.22 -11.18 4.97
CA GLY A 73 8.71 -12.08 3.92
C GLY A 73 7.19 -12.11 3.76
N VAL A 74 6.44 -11.39 4.59
CA VAL A 74 4.98 -11.29 4.49
C VAL A 74 4.57 -10.25 3.46
N SER A 75 3.73 -10.58 2.48
CA SER A 75 3.21 -9.60 1.53
C SER A 75 2.12 -8.74 2.19
N PRO A 76 2.34 -7.43 2.43
CA PRO A 76 1.34 -6.57 3.04
C PRO A 76 0.10 -6.41 2.17
N LEU A 77 0.22 -6.57 0.86
CA LEU A 77 -0.95 -6.63 -0.03
C LEU A 77 -1.85 -7.81 0.32
N LYS A 78 -1.26 -9.01 0.33
CA LYS A 78 -1.97 -10.28 0.57
C LYS A 78 -2.65 -10.31 1.94
N LEU A 79 -1.95 -9.83 2.97
CA LEU A 79 -2.51 -9.69 4.32
C LEU A 79 -3.82 -8.88 4.34
N TYR A 80 -3.85 -7.77 3.60
CA TYR A 80 -5.01 -6.86 3.56
C TYR A 80 -6.05 -7.25 2.51
N GLU A 81 -5.70 -8.12 1.57
CA GLU A 81 -6.61 -8.78 0.63
C GLU A 81 -7.42 -9.87 1.34
N GLU A 82 -6.76 -10.67 2.19
CA GLU A 82 -7.39 -11.70 3.02
C GLU A 82 -8.18 -11.13 4.21
N THR A 83 -7.89 -9.88 4.61
CA THR A 83 -8.57 -9.23 5.74
C THR A 83 -9.79 -8.42 5.28
N GLU A 84 -10.95 -8.77 5.83
CA GLU A 84 -12.21 -8.07 5.58
C GLU A 84 -12.12 -6.54 5.85
N LEU A 85 -12.92 -5.78 5.10
CA LEU A 85 -13.03 -4.34 5.29
C LEU A 85 -13.63 -4.04 6.67
N GLY A 86 -12.93 -3.21 7.45
CA GLY A 86 -13.34 -2.85 8.83
C GLY A 86 -12.66 -3.67 9.92
N VAL A 87 -12.05 -4.82 9.59
CA VAL A 87 -11.25 -5.62 10.53
C VAL A 87 -9.80 -5.14 10.52
N LYS A 88 -9.17 -5.10 11.69
CA LYS A 88 -7.73 -4.83 11.81
C LYS A 88 -6.96 -6.12 11.48
N PRO A 89 -6.07 -6.11 10.48
CA PRO A 89 -5.26 -7.27 10.17
C PRO A 89 -4.29 -7.55 11.32
N GLU A 90 -4.09 -8.83 11.61
CA GLU A 90 -3.11 -9.31 12.58
C GLU A 90 -1.90 -9.85 11.81
N CYS A 91 -0.71 -9.35 12.14
CA CYS A 91 0.53 -9.84 11.52
C CYS A 91 1.47 -10.34 12.62
N PRO A 92 1.85 -11.63 12.62
CA PRO A 92 2.72 -12.19 13.65
C PRO A 92 4.15 -11.63 13.59
N SER A 93 4.55 -11.11 12.43
CA SER A 93 5.84 -10.43 12.22
C SER A 93 5.76 -8.91 12.36
N PHE A 94 4.66 -8.39 12.92
CA PHE A 94 4.55 -6.97 13.20
C PHE A 94 5.59 -6.54 14.22
N LYS A 95 6.36 -5.51 13.87
CA LYS A 95 7.34 -4.89 14.76
C LYS A 95 7.03 -3.40 14.81
N GLU A 96 6.57 -2.94 15.96
CA GLU A 96 6.30 -1.52 16.19
C GLU A 96 7.60 -0.72 16.00
N ARG A 97 7.50 0.42 15.31
CA ARG A 97 8.56 1.42 15.29
C ARG A 97 8.57 2.15 16.64
N ARG A 98 9.34 1.62 17.59
CA ARG A 98 9.77 2.38 18.78
C ARG A 98 10.70 3.51 18.39
#